data_AF-A0A7S1DWS5-F1
#
_entry.id   AF-A0A7S1DWS5-F1
#
_cell.length_a   1.000
_cell.length_b   1.000
_cell.length_c   1.000
_cell.angle_alpha   90.00
_cell.angle_beta   90.00
_cell.angle_gamma   90.00
#
_symmetry.space_group_name_H-M   'P 1'
#
loop_
_entity.id
_entity.type
_entity.pdbx_description
1 polymer ?
#
loop_
_entity_poly.entity_id
_entity_poly.type
_entity_poly.pdbx_seq_one_letter_code
_entity_poly.pdbx_strand_id
1 'polypeptide(L)'
;VEVGTFGEEEAVSWVVSRIKGWRGHDTGVLELVRRLECYPLALRQAVDYSVSMRLERPQDYLTEMDGSRERKWLEKQRQKNSGSGYPFSIVEVVHLSVGKIIDASQEDSVEAVELLRFLSLLHHSEIPVDVVPAKWRPHIDLLQTQCLVMDLGESRRAIKMHSITQEIVQRHLMGRSRASVISTAVDELWKWVKRIDITKKATFFIGWTYQSHVRRLVENVGTAVPGACQEMLWKLADETACFMSNIACQYEGALSLHQNNIETLFGTNNPQVAGTYNNMGN
;
A
#
# COMPACT_ATOMS: atom_id res chain seq x y z
N VAL A 1 3.64 -13.68 -4.40
CA VAL A 1 3.87 -13.66 -5.86
C VAL A 1 5.03 -12.71 -6.10
N GLU A 2 6.23 -13.24 -6.32
CA GLU A 2 7.32 -12.42 -6.85
C GLU A 2 6.90 -12.03 -8.27
N VAL A 3 6.58 -10.76 -8.46
CA VAL A 3 6.30 -10.24 -9.80
C VAL A 3 7.65 -10.16 -10.50
N GLY A 4 7.88 -11.04 -11.46
CA GLY A 4 9.09 -11.04 -12.27
C GLY A 4 9.26 -9.72 -13.03
N THR A 5 10.50 -9.43 -13.43
CA THR A 5 10.79 -8.33 -14.34
C THR A 5 10.26 -8.66 -15.74
N PHE A 6 9.86 -7.64 -16.50
CA PHE A 6 9.58 -7.84 -17.92
C PHE A 6 10.85 -8.23 -18.67
N GLY A 7 10.69 -8.93 -19.80
CA GLY A 7 11.72 -8.93 -20.83
C GLY A 7 11.88 -7.52 -21.42
N GLU A 8 13.06 -7.16 -21.92
CA GLU A 8 13.31 -5.82 -22.47
C GLU A 8 12.35 -5.46 -23.60
N GLU A 9 12.14 -6.38 -24.55
CA GLU A 9 11.19 -6.20 -25.66
C GLU A 9 9.73 -6.10 -25.18
N GLU A 10 9.37 -6.90 -24.18
CA GLU A 10 8.04 -6.87 -23.55
C GLU A 10 7.81 -5.51 -22.86
N ALA A 11 8.78 -5.01 -22.11
CA ALA A 11 8.72 -3.72 -21.43
C ALA A 11 8.61 -2.56 -22.43
N VAL A 12 9.41 -2.55 -23.50
CA VAL A 12 9.32 -1.53 -24.56
C VAL A 12 7.93 -1.55 -25.21
N SER A 13 7.45 -2.74 -25.60
CA SER A 13 6.13 -2.91 -26.20
C SER A 13 5.01 -2.43 -25.26
N TRP A 14 5.13 -2.78 -23.97
CA TRP A 14 4.20 -2.35 -22.94
C TRP A 14 4.17 -0.82 -22.77
N VAL A 15 5.32 -0.16 -22.66
CA VAL A 15 5.41 1.32 -22.54
C VAL A 15 4.79 2.01 -23.76
N VAL A 16 5.15 1.59 -24.97
CA VAL A 16 4.63 2.19 -26.22
C VAL A 16 3.14 1.93 -26.42
N SER A 17 2.61 0.82 -25.89
CA SER A 17 1.17 0.55 -25.89
C SER A 17 0.38 1.55 -25.04
N ARG A 18 1.00 2.08 -23.97
CA ARG A 18 0.41 3.03 -23.03
C ARG A 18 0.59 4.47 -23.45
N ILE A 19 1.76 4.83 -24.00
CA ILE A 19 2.07 6.18 -24.48
C ILE A 19 2.25 6.14 -25.99
N LYS A 20 1.13 6.20 -26.72
CA LYS A 20 1.14 6.11 -28.19
C LYS A 20 2.00 7.20 -28.86
N GLY A 21 2.13 8.36 -28.22
CA GLY A 21 2.96 9.48 -28.70
C GLY A 21 4.46 9.17 -28.72
N TRP A 22 4.92 8.14 -28.01
CA TRP A 22 6.33 7.73 -27.99
C TRP A 22 6.70 6.72 -29.10
N ARG A 23 5.75 6.36 -29.99
CA ARG A 23 6.05 5.52 -31.15
C ARG A 23 7.07 6.23 -32.06
N GLY A 24 8.14 5.52 -32.44
CA GLY A 24 9.23 6.09 -33.22
C GLY A 24 10.34 6.73 -32.38
N HIS A 25 10.21 6.73 -31.05
CA HIS A 25 11.28 7.11 -30.11
C HIS A 25 11.94 5.88 -29.49
N ASP A 26 12.14 4.82 -30.27
CA ASP A 26 12.51 3.48 -29.79
C ASP A 26 13.79 3.50 -28.93
N THR A 27 14.80 4.27 -29.33
CA THR A 27 16.04 4.42 -28.54
C THR A 27 15.81 5.01 -27.16
N GLY A 28 14.96 6.05 -27.05
CA GLY A 28 14.66 6.70 -25.78
C GLY A 28 13.78 5.83 -24.88
N VAL A 29 12.83 5.09 -25.46
CA VAL A 29 12.03 4.12 -24.70
C VAL A 29 12.90 2.98 -24.18
N LEU A 30 13.81 2.47 -25.01
CA LEU A 30 14.75 1.43 -24.62
C LEU A 30 15.69 1.88 -23.49
N GLU A 31 16.21 3.12 -23.58
CA GLU A 31 17.02 3.72 -22.53
C GLU A 31 16.24 3.81 -21.20
N LEU A 32 14.99 4.29 -21.24
CA LEU A 32 14.11 4.33 -20.08
C LEU A 32 13.89 2.95 -19.48
N VAL A 33 13.56 1.96 -20.31
CA VAL A 33 13.28 0.59 -19.87
C VAL A 33 14.49 -0.03 -19.17
N ARG A 34 15.68 0.16 -19.74
CA ARG A 34 16.95 -0.31 -19.15
C ARG A 34 17.27 0.42 -17.85
N ARG A 35 17.08 1.74 -17.81
CA ARG A 35 17.29 2.54 -16.59
C ARG A 35 16.38 2.09 -15.45
N LEU A 36 15.16 1.71 -15.78
CA LEU A 36 14.18 1.22 -14.81
C LEU A 36 14.27 -0.29 -14.56
N GLU A 37 15.32 -0.94 -15.08
CA GLU A 37 15.63 -2.36 -14.87
C GLU A 37 14.47 -3.28 -15.27
N CYS A 38 13.69 -2.88 -16.28
CA CYS A 38 12.48 -3.57 -16.74
C CYS A 38 11.46 -3.86 -15.61
N TYR A 39 11.51 -3.09 -14.52
CA TYR A 39 10.71 -3.37 -13.33
C TYR A 39 9.27 -2.87 -13.50
N PRO A 40 8.24 -3.74 -13.47
CA PRO A 40 6.87 -3.35 -13.85
C PRO A 40 6.31 -2.18 -13.05
N LEU A 41 6.59 -2.12 -11.74
CA LEU A 41 6.11 -1.04 -10.89
C LEU A 41 6.79 0.31 -11.22
N ALA A 42 8.10 0.29 -11.45
CA ALA A 42 8.85 1.51 -11.80
C ALA A 42 8.43 2.02 -13.16
N LEU A 43 8.28 1.12 -14.14
CA LEU A 43 7.79 1.44 -15.48
C LEU A 43 6.37 1.99 -15.46
N ARG A 44 5.48 1.38 -14.67
CA ARG A 44 4.11 1.87 -14.53
C ARG A 44 4.08 3.28 -13.97
N GLN A 45 4.80 3.53 -12.88
CA GLN A 45 4.83 4.86 -12.28
C GLN A 45 5.44 5.90 -13.24
N ALA A 46 6.49 5.56 -13.99
CA ALA A 46 7.07 6.43 -15.01
C ALA A 46 6.10 6.73 -16.17
N VAL A 47 5.39 5.72 -16.65
CA VAL A 47 4.39 5.85 -17.71
C VAL A 47 3.21 6.69 -17.25
N ASP A 48 2.62 6.38 -16.10
CA ASP A 48 1.44 7.07 -15.60
C ASP A 48 1.79 8.54 -15.27
N TYR A 49 3.00 8.82 -14.77
CA TYR A 49 3.53 10.18 -14.61
C TYR A 49 3.66 10.90 -15.96
N SER A 50 4.25 10.25 -16.96
CA SER A 50 4.49 10.83 -18.28
C SER A 50 3.17 11.17 -19.00
N VAL A 51 2.13 10.35 -18.82
CA VAL A 51 0.76 10.64 -19.29
C VAL A 51 0.18 11.85 -18.56
N SER A 52 0.29 11.88 -17.22
CA SER A 52 -0.28 12.95 -16.40
C SER A 52 0.36 14.31 -16.68
N MET A 53 1.67 14.33 -16.89
CA MET A 53 2.44 15.54 -17.22
C MET A 53 2.49 15.84 -18.72
N ARG A 54 1.87 15.01 -19.56
CA ARG A 54 1.84 15.16 -21.02
C ARG A 54 3.23 15.27 -21.63
N LEU A 55 4.18 14.44 -21.17
CA LEU A 55 5.53 14.43 -21.71
C LEU A 55 5.52 13.93 -23.16
N GLU A 56 6.07 14.73 -24.07
CA GLU A 56 6.04 14.43 -25.51
C GLU A 56 7.05 13.34 -25.87
N ARG A 57 8.18 13.27 -25.15
CA ARG A 57 9.29 12.35 -25.46
C ARG A 57 9.75 11.58 -24.22
N PRO A 58 10.27 10.34 -24.40
CA PRO A 58 10.90 9.60 -23.30
C PRO A 58 12.06 10.36 -22.65
N GLN A 59 12.81 11.15 -23.45
CA GLN A 59 13.95 11.94 -22.97
C GLN A 59 13.54 13.03 -21.98
N ASP A 60 12.31 13.54 -22.05
CA ASP A 60 11.81 14.54 -21.11
C ASP A 60 11.73 13.94 -19.70
N TYR A 61 11.24 12.69 -19.61
CA TYR A 61 11.20 11.95 -18.34
C TYR A 61 12.60 11.61 -17.82
N LEU A 62 13.51 11.17 -18.70
CA LEU A 62 14.90 10.91 -18.32
C LEU A 62 15.60 12.17 -17.80
N THR A 63 15.34 13.31 -18.44
CA THR A 63 15.83 14.62 -18.00
C THR A 63 15.31 14.98 -16.61
N GLU A 64 14.04 14.68 -16.32
CA GLU A 64 13.45 14.87 -14.99
C GLU A 64 14.11 13.97 -13.92
N MET A 65 14.40 12.71 -14.26
CA MET A 65 15.13 11.81 -13.37
C MET A 65 16.55 12.32 -13.07
N ASP A 66 17.24 12.85 -14.07
CA ASP A 66 18.61 13.36 -13.94
C ASP A 66 18.65 14.71 -13.23
N GLY A 67 17.63 15.54 -13.43
CA GLY A 67 17.45 16.84 -12.76
C GLY A 67 16.95 16.75 -11.33
N SER A 68 16.64 15.54 -10.83
CA SER A 68 16.15 15.34 -9.46
C SER A 68 17.09 15.97 -8.43
N ARG A 69 16.52 16.79 -7.53
CA ARG A 69 17.23 17.46 -6.43
C ARG A 69 18.03 16.47 -5.57
N GLU A 70 17.56 15.23 -5.49
CA GLU A 70 18.14 14.19 -4.63
C GLU A 70 19.16 13.32 -5.37
N ARG A 71 19.54 13.66 -6.61
CA ARG A 71 20.43 12.85 -7.46
C ARG A 71 21.72 12.42 -6.76
N LYS A 72 22.44 13.37 -6.16
CA LYS A 72 23.69 13.09 -5.44
C LYS A 72 23.50 12.17 -4.24
N TRP A 73 22.33 12.23 -3.60
CA TRP A 73 22.01 11.34 -2.49
C TRP A 73 21.64 9.95 -3.02
N LEU A 74 20.82 9.87 -4.07
CA LEU A 74 20.44 8.61 -4.72
C LEU A 74 21.67 7.83 -5.22
N GLU A 75 22.62 8.48 -5.88
CA GLU A 75 23.87 7.83 -6.32
C GLU A 75 24.68 7.23 -5.17
N LYS A 76 24.75 7.94 -4.04
CA LYS A 76 25.42 7.43 -2.83
C LYS A 76 24.65 6.26 -2.21
N GLN A 77 23.32 6.26 -2.24
CA GLN A 77 22.52 5.15 -1.73
C GLN A 77 22.61 3.92 -2.64
N ARG A 78 22.66 4.12 -3.97
CA ARG A 78 22.82 3.02 -4.94
C ARG A 78 24.06 2.19 -4.67
N GLN A 79 25.17 2.84 -4.31
CA GLN A 79 26.43 2.18 -3.96
C GLN A 79 26.37 1.43 -2.62
N LYS A 80 25.46 1.83 -1.71
CA LYS A 80 25.31 1.23 -0.38
C LYS A 80 24.26 0.13 -0.31
N ASN A 81 23.27 0.15 -1.21
CA ASN A 81 22.09 -0.73 -1.17
C ASN A 81 22.26 -2.03 -1.97
N SER A 82 23.45 -2.65 -1.98
CA SER A 82 23.69 -3.93 -2.68
C SER A 82 22.94 -5.15 -2.11
N GLY A 83 22.02 -4.94 -1.15
CA GLY A 83 21.20 -5.98 -0.54
C GLY A 83 19.76 -5.56 -0.21
N SER A 84 19.21 -4.50 -0.84
CA SER A 84 17.79 -4.18 -0.67
C SER A 84 16.91 -5.23 -1.37
N GLY A 85 15.77 -5.59 -0.76
CA GLY A 85 14.79 -6.52 -1.34
C GLY A 85 14.01 -5.98 -2.55
N TYR A 86 14.45 -4.88 -3.15
CA TYR A 86 13.84 -4.26 -4.32
C TYR A 86 14.90 -3.53 -5.19
N PRO A 87 14.66 -3.39 -6.51
CA PRO A 87 15.53 -2.65 -7.42
C PRO A 87 15.76 -1.19 -7.02
N PHE A 88 16.94 -0.64 -7.27
CA PHE A 88 17.19 0.77 -6.94
C PHE A 88 16.38 1.73 -7.84
N SER A 89 16.02 1.30 -9.05
CA SER A 89 15.20 2.09 -9.99
C SER A 89 13.88 2.56 -9.38
N ILE A 90 13.20 1.74 -8.58
CA ILE A 90 11.94 2.14 -7.94
C ILE A 90 12.17 3.22 -6.86
N VAL A 91 13.33 3.23 -6.21
CA VAL A 91 13.69 4.32 -5.26
C VAL A 91 13.80 5.64 -6.03
N GLU A 92 14.52 5.65 -7.15
CA GLU A 92 14.67 6.87 -7.96
C GLU A 92 13.30 7.42 -8.39
N VAL A 93 12.41 6.55 -8.87
CA VAL A 93 11.08 6.95 -9.34
C VAL A 93 10.19 7.48 -8.20
N VAL A 94 10.19 6.82 -7.03
CA VAL A 94 9.45 7.30 -5.85
C VAL A 94 9.97 8.65 -5.38
N HIS A 95 11.29 8.82 -5.32
CA HIS A 95 11.90 10.09 -4.91
C HIS A 95 11.63 11.21 -5.93
N LEU A 96 11.62 10.93 -7.24
CA LEU A 96 11.19 11.89 -8.26
C LEU A 96 9.75 12.35 -8.02
N SER A 97 8.81 11.41 -7.84
CA SER A 97 7.41 11.73 -7.54
C SER A 97 7.25 12.58 -6.28
N VAL A 98 8.00 12.27 -5.22
CA VAL A 98 7.98 13.05 -3.97
C VAL A 98 8.59 14.44 -4.16
N GLY A 99 9.68 14.55 -4.94
CA GLY A 99 10.26 15.84 -5.31
C GLY A 99 9.24 16.74 -6.01
N LYS A 100 8.46 16.17 -6.94
CA LYS A 100 7.39 16.90 -7.65
C LYS A 100 6.24 17.33 -6.74
N ILE A 101 5.93 16.54 -5.70
CA ILE A 101 4.97 16.97 -4.66
C ILE A 101 5.55 18.15 -3.88
N ILE A 102 6.82 18.09 -3.49
CA ILE A 102 7.50 19.16 -2.74
C ILE A 102 7.57 20.46 -3.54
N ASP A 103 7.73 20.36 -4.85
CA ASP A 103 7.76 21.50 -5.77
C ASP A 103 6.37 22.08 -6.06
N ALA A 104 5.29 21.38 -5.68
CA ALA A 104 3.94 21.95 -5.66
C ALA A 104 3.80 23.00 -4.54
N SER A 105 2.67 23.72 -4.48
CA SER A 105 2.36 24.72 -3.44
C SER A 105 2.81 24.30 -2.03
N GLN A 106 3.41 25.21 -1.26
CA GLN A 106 4.09 24.88 0.00
C GLN A 106 3.20 24.21 1.05
N GLU A 107 1.92 24.59 1.15
CA GLU A 107 1.02 24.02 2.15
C GLU A 107 0.54 22.62 1.75
N ASP A 108 0.15 22.44 0.48
CA ASP A 108 -0.30 21.16 -0.06
C ASP A 108 0.81 20.10 -0.06
N SER A 109 2.06 20.52 -0.26
CA SER A 109 3.19 19.61 -0.35
C SER A 109 3.56 18.97 0.98
N VAL A 110 3.50 19.72 2.08
CA VAL A 110 3.79 19.19 3.42
C VAL A 110 2.75 18.16 3.82
N GLU A 111 1.47 18.49 3.70
CA GLU A 111 0.38 17.60 4.10
C GLU A 111 0.28 16.36 3.20
N ALA A 112 0.60 16.47 1.91
CA ALA A 112 0.68 15.32 1.00
C ALA A 112 1.84 14.36 1.36
N VAL A 113 3.01 14.88 1.72
CA VAL A 113 4.14 14.05 2.16
C VAL A 113 3.85 13.39 3.51
N GLU A 114 3.20 14.09 4.44
CA GLU A 114 2.76 13.50 5.71
C GLU A 114 1.68 12.41 5.49
N LEU A 115 0.74 12.63 4.57
CA LEU A 115 -0.20 11.59 4.14
C LEU A 115 0.52 10.36 3.57
N LEU A 116 1.49 10.55 2.68
CA LEU A 116 2.27 9.45 2.10
C LEU A 116 2.97 8.63 3.19
N ARG A 117 3.56 9.30 4.19
CA ARG A 117 4.17 8.67 5.36
C ARG A 117 3.14 7.89 6.15
N PHE A 118 2.00 8.48 6.46
CA PHE A 118 0.91 7.82 7.19
C PHE A 118 0.44 6.54 6.49
N LEU A 119 0.13 6.62 5.19
CA LEU A 119 -0.33 5.47 4.41
C LEU A 119 0.72 4.35 4.36
N SER A 120 2.01 4.68 4.42
CA SER A 120 3.07 3.68 4.48
C SER A 120 3.06 2.85 5.76
N LEU A 121 2.44 3.32 6.85
CA LEU A 121 2.35 2.57 8.11
C LEU A 121 1.20 1.55 8.13
N LEU A 122 0.24 1.67 7.21
CA LEU A 122 -0.96 0.85 7.17
C LEU A 122 -0.77 -0.38 6.27
N HIS A 123 -1.68 -1.35 6.34
CA HIS A 123 -1.71 -2.46 5.39
C HIS A 123 -1.84 -1.95 3.95
N HIS A 124 -1.11 -2.57 3.01
CA HIS A 124 -0.90 -2.05 1.66
C HIS A 124 -2.16 -2.08 0.77
N SER A 125 -3.12 -2.93 1.08
CA SER A 125 -4.38 -3.07 0.33
C SER A 125 -5.58 -2.58 1.12
N GLU A 126 -6.58 -2.09 0.40
CA GLU A 126 -7.91 -1.75 0.93
C GLU A 126 -7.90 -0.74 2.07
N ILE A 127 -6.96 0.21 2.07
CA ILE A 127 -6.86 1.27 3.08
C ILE A 127 -8.13 2.13 3.03
N PRO A 128 -9.00 2.10 4.04
CA PRO A 128 -10.23 2.88 4.00
C PRO A 128 -9.93 4.38 4.01
N VAL A 129 -10.54 5.17 3.11
CA VAL A 129 -10.33 6.63 3.05
C VAL A 129 -10.76 7.32 4.34
N ASP A 130 -11.69 6.72 5.07
CA ASP A 130 -12.20 7.23 6.33
C ASP A 130 -11.22 7.06 7.52
N VAL A 131 -10.20 6.21 7.39
CA VAL A 131 -9.06 6.13 8.32
C VAL A 131 -8.10 7.29 8.14
N VAL A 132 -8.09 7.91 6.95
CA VAL A 132 -7.23 9.06 6.67
C VAL A 132 -7.77 10.27 7.45
N PRO A 133 -6.93 10.98 8.22
CA PRO A 133 -7.30 12.23 8.87
C PRO A 133 -7.97 13.20 7.90
N ALA A 134 -9.03 13.89 8.34
CA ALA A 134 -9.81 14.78 7.48
C ALA A 134 -8.96 15.85 6.78
N LYS A 135 -7.94 16.37 7.47
CA LYS A 135 -6.98 17.34 6.92
C LYS A 135 -6.14 16.81 5.75
N TRP A 136 -5.94 15.50 5.66
CA TRP A 136 -5.11 14.88 4.63
C TRP A 136 -5.89 14.36 3.43
N ARG A 137 -7.20 14.12 3.59
CA ARG A 137 -8.04 13.58 2.51
C ARG A 137 -7.99 14.39 1.20
N PRO A 138 -7.95 15.74 1.21
CA PRO A 138 -7.84 16.52 -0.02
C PRO A 138 -6.58 16.24 -0.85
N HIS A 139 -5.52 15.70 -0.23
CA HIS A 139 -4.24 15.44 -0.90
C HIS A 139 -4.11 14.02 -1.47
N ILE A 140 -5.15 13.18 -1.34
CA ILE A 140 -5.16 11.84 -1.95
C ILE A 140 -5.00 11.94 -3.47
N ASP A 141 -5.71 12.86 -4.11
CA ASP A 141 -5.67 13.06 -5.57
C ASP A 141 -4.27 13.47 -6.05
N LEU A 142 -3.52 14.21 -5.23
CA LEU A 142 -2.13 14.57 -5.53
C LEU A 142 -1.23 13.33 -5.50
N LEU A 143 -1.39 12.45 -4.51
CA LEU A 143 -0.65 11.18 -4.47
C LEU A 143 -1.03 10.24 -5.62
N GLN A 144 -2.30 10.25 -6.04
CA GLN A 144 -2.77 9.49 -7.19
C GLN A 144 -2.19 10.02 -8.50
N THR A 145 -2.15 11.35 -8.68
CA THR A 145 -1.53 12.00 -9.84
C THR A 145 -0.04 11.64 -9.96
N GLN A 146 0.64 11.46 -8.83
CA GLN A 146 2.03 11.02 -8.78
C GLN A 146 2.19 9.49 -8.75
N CYS A 147 1.09 8.74 -8.87
CA CYS A 147 1.05 7.29 -8.99
C CYS A 147 1.67 6.56 -7.79
N LEU A 148 1.66 7.20 -6.63
CA LEU A 148 2.13 6.62 -5.36
C LEU A 148 1.03 5.79 -4.68
N VAL A 149 -0.23 6.10 -4.98
CA VAL A 149 -1.41 5.37 -4.50
C VAL A 149 -2.40 5.18 -5.64
N MET A 150 -3.26 4.17 -5.52
CA MET A 150 -4.32 3.84 -6.48
C MET A 150 -5.66 3.81 -5.77
N ASP A 151 -6.71 4.29 -6.44
CA ASP A 151 -8.09 4.06 -6.01
C ASP A 151 -8.51 2.62 -6.33
N LEU A 152 -9.28 1.99 -5.45
CA LEU A 152 -9.92 0.69 -5.69
C LEU A 152 -11.33 0.82 -6.29
N GLY A 153 -11.78 2.04 -6.56
CA GLY A 153 -12.99 2.36 -7.33
C GLY A 153 -14.19 2.72 -6.47
N GLU A 154 -15.24 3.23 -7.12
CA GLU A 154 -16.40 3.91 -6.50
C GLU A 154 -17.14 3.10 -5.43
N SER A 155 -17.11 1.77 -5.50
CA SER A 155 -17.87 0.89 -4.58
C SER A 155 -17.23 0.72 -3.20
N ARG A 156 -15.92 0.94 -3.08
CA ARG A 156 -15.15 0.81 -1.84
C ARG A 156 -14.28 2.05 -1.76
N ARG A 157 -14.69 3.06 -0.98
CA ARG A 157 -13.91 4.28 -0.71
C ARG A 157 -12.58 3.93 -0.02
N ALA A 158 -11.65 3.35 -0.77
CA ALA A 158 -10.47 2.70 -0.28
C ALA A 158 -9.32 2.88 -1.28
N ILE A 159 -8.15 3.10 -0.72
CA ILE A 159 -6.90 3.35 -1.45
C ILE A 159 -5.96 2.16 -1.29
N LYS A 160 -5.08 2.00 -2.27
CA LYS A 160 -4.02 0.98 -2.28
C LYS A 160 -2.68 1.67 -2.46
N MET A 161 -1.69 1.26 -1.69
CA MET A 161 -0.30 1.68 -1.83
C MET A 161 0.54 0.44 -2.04
N HIS A 162 1.43 0.42 -3.04
CA HIS A 162 2.24 -0.77 -3.27
C HIS A 162 3.18 -1.01 -2.08
N SER A 163 3.33 -2.27 -1.64
CA SER A 163 4.14 -2.62 -0.46
C SER A 163 5.59 -2.13 -0.56
N ILE A 164 6.20 -2.25 -1.75
CA ILE A 164 7.56 -1.73 -2.02
C ILE A 164 7.61 -0.20 -1.90
N THR A 165 6.60 0.53 -2.41
CA THR A 165 6.51 1.99 -2.22
C THR A 165 6.40 2.33 -0.74
N GLN A 166 5.63 1.57 0.05
CA GLN A 166 5.57 1.75 1.50
C GLN A 166 6.94 1.55 2.15
N GLU A 167 7.65 0.48 1.79
CA GLU A 167 8.97 0.16 2.33
C GLU A 167 10.00 1.26 2.01
N ILE A 168 9.96 1.80 0.78
CA ILE A 168 10.80 2.94 0.37
C ILE A 168 10.49 4.16 1.23
N VAL A 169 9.20 4.50 1.40
CA VAL A 169 8.79 5.66 2.22
C VAL A 169 9.23 5.48 3.67
N GLN A 170 9.04 4.28 4.23
CA GLN A 170 9.43 3.97 5.60
C GLN A 170 10.93 4.10 5.83
N ARG A 171 11.76 3.60 4.90
CA ARG A 171 13.22 3.60 5.03
C ARG A 171 13.86 4.94 4.70
N HIS A 172 13.37 5.62 3.67
CA HIS A 172 14.07 6.76 3.07
C HIS A 172 13.38 8.09 3.33
N LEU A 173 12.06 8.09 3.58
CA LEU A 173 11.27 9.31 3.59
C LEU A 173 10.62 9.63 4.94
N MET A 174 10.65 8.73 5.94
CA MET A 174 10.07 8.97 7.27
C MET A 174 10.68 10.16 8.02
N GLY A 175 11.99 10.35 7.89
CA GLY A 175 12.73 11.44 8.51
C GLY A 175 12.41 11.61 10.00
N ARG A 176 12.25 12.86 10.44
CA ARG A 176 11.95 13.23 11.83
C ARG A 176 10.46 13.10 12.19
N SER A 177 9.57 13.04 11.19
CA SER A 177 8.12 12.95 11.38
C SER A 177 7.65 11.57 11.85
N ARG A 178 8.53 10.56 11.87
CA ARG A 178 8.15 9.18 12.21
C ARG A 178 7.30 9.07 13.49
N ALA A 179 7.72 9.74 14.56
CA ALA A 179 7.00 9.69 15.83
C ALA A 179 5.59 10.32 15.75
N SER A 180 5.46 11.49 15.13
CA SER A 180 4.17 12.18 15.00
C SER A 180 3.22 11.44 14.06
N VAL A 181 3.73 10.87 12.97
CA VAL A 181 2.93 10.08 12.02
C VAL A 181 2.44 8.78 12.68
N ILE A 182 3.29 8.11 13.46
CA ILE A 182 2.87 6.94 14.26
C ILE A 182 1.76 7.32 15.23
N SER A 183 1.93 8.42 15.99
CA SER A 183 0.90 8.88 16.92
C SER A 183 -0.43 9.12 16.20
N THR A 184 -0.39 9.79 15.04
CA THR A 184 -1.58 10.05 14.23
C THR A 184 -2.24 8.75 13.74
N ALA A 185 -1.45 7.76 13.31
CA ALA A 185 -1.95 6.45 12.90
C ALA A 185 -2.63 5.68 14.04
N VAL A 186 -2.04 5.72 15.24
CA VAL A 186 -2.64 5.13 16.45
C VAL A 186 -3.98 5.80 16.75
N ASP A 187 -4.00 7.14 16.78
CA ASP A 187 -5.20 7.91 17.11
C ASP A 187 -6.34 7.65 16.12
N GLU A 188 -6.08 7.63 14.81
CA GLU A 188 -7.12 7.38 13.81
C GLU A 188 -7.65 5.95 13.87
N LEU A 189 -6.77 4.94 13.96
CA LEU A 189 -7.22 3.54 14.08
C LEU A 189 -7.99 3.29 15.38
N TRP A 190 -7.60 3.95 16.47
CA TRP A 190 -8.27 3.84 17.76
C TRP A 190 -9.72 4.36 17.73
N LYS A 191 -9.99 5.43 16.97
CA LYS A 191 -11.38 5.92 16.76
C LYS A 191 -12.26 4.84 16.14
N TRP A 192 -11.71 3.99 15.29
CA TRP A 192 -12.44 2.91 14.63
C TRP A 192 -12.60 1.68 15.52
N VAL A 193 -11.54 1.28 16.21
CA VAL A 193 -11.61 0.13 17.14
C VAL A 193 -12.63 0.36 18.25
N LYS A 194 -12.73 1.59 18.78
CA LYS A 194 -13.78 1.97 19.76
C LYS A 194 -15.22 1.81 19.28
N ARG A 195 -15.45 1.73 17.98
CA ARG A 195 -16.79 1.54 17.39
C ARG A 195 -17.16 0.07 17.22
N ILE A 196 -16.20 -0.83 17.43
CA ILE A 196 -16.42 -2.27 17.36
C ILE A 196 -17.23 -2.68 18.59
N ASP A 197 -18.35 -3.35 18.35
CA ASP A 197 -19.18 -3.93 19.37
C ASP A 197 -19.44 -5.40 18.99
N ILE A 198 -18.74 -6.31 19.65
CA ILE A 198 -18.82 -7.76 19.40
C ILE A 198 -20.23 -8.34 19.59
N THR A 199 -21.12 -7.62 20.26
CA THR A 199 -22.52 -8.02 20.41
C THR A 199 -23.38 -7.61 19.21
N LYS A 200 -22.89 -6.67 18.40
CA LYS A 200 -23.57 -6.13 17.21
C LYS A 200 -22.88 -6.60 15.94
N LYS A 201 -23.51 -7.57 15.26
CA LYS A 201 -23.06 -8.08 13.93
C LYS A 201 -22.77 -6.96 12.92
N ALA A 202 -23.54 -5.88 12.97
CA ALA A 202 -23.34 -4.71 12.12
C ALA A 202 -21.99 -4.01 12.31
N THR A 203 -21.21 -4.32 13.34
CA THR A 203 -19.86 -3.74 13.53
C THR A 203 -18.73 -4.72 13.18
N PHE A 204 -19.05 -5.96 12.83
CA PHE A 204 -18.03 -6.98 12.55
C PHE A 204 -17.20 -6.62 11.32
N PHE A 205 -17.84 -6.03 10.31
CA PHE A 205 -17.13 -5.56 9.11
C PHE A 205 -16.07 -4.51 9.45
N ILE A 206 -16.29 -3.68 10.49
CA ILE A 206 -15.33 -2.67 10.95
C ILE A 206 -14.09 -3.41 11.43
N GLY A 207 -14.23 -4.29 12.42
CA GLY A 207 -13.07 -5.01 12.96
C GLY A 207 -12.34 -5.85 11.89
N TRP A 208 -13.07 -6.52 10.99
CA TRP A 208 -12.48 -7.24 9.87
C TRP A 208 -11.66 -6.34 8.93
N THR A 209 -12.17 -5.15 8.64
CA THR A 209 -11.50 -4.18 7.75
C THR A 209 -10.24 -3.62 8.39
N TYR A 210 -10.30 -3.21 9.66
CA TYR A 210 -9.19 -2.46 10.28
C TYR A 210 -8.10 -3.34 10.92
N GLN A 211 -8.36 -4.62 11.21
CA GLN A 211 -7.39 -5.48 11.89
C GLN A 211 -6.03 -5.59 11.18
N SER A 212 -6.04 -5.65 9.84
CA SER A 212 -4.81 -5.78 9.03
C SER A 212 -3.97 -4.50 9.14
N HIS A 213 -4.61 -3.34 9.21
CA HIS A 213 -3.96 -2.04 9.37
C HIS A 213 -3.39 -1.87 10.78
N VAL A 214 -4.11 -2.31 11.82
CA VAL A 214 -3.60 -2.32 13.20
C VAL A 214 -2.38 -3.23 13.32
N ARG A 215 -2.47 -4.47 12.81
CA ARG A 215 -1.35 -5.41 12.82
C ARG A 215 -0.14 -4.82 12.13
N ARG A 216 -0.35 -4.24 10.94
CA ARG A 216 0.72 -3.62 10.16
C ARG A 216 1.35 -2.42 10.87
N LEU A 217 0.56 -1.59 11.54
CA LEU A 217 1.08 -0.49 12.34
C LEU A 217 1.97 -1.01 13.48
N VAL A 218 1.51 -2.02 14.23
CA VAL A 218 2.30 -2.63 15.33
C VAL A 218 3.63 -3.20 14.81
N GLU A 219 3.60 -3.94 13.70
CA GLU A 219 4.81 -4.46 13.02
C GLU A 219 5.78 -3.34 12.64
N ASN A 220 5.25 -2.23 12.11
CA ASN A 220 6.06 -1.11 11.62
C ASN A 220 6.66 -0.26 12.73
N VAL A 221 5.99 -0.13 13.88
CA VAL A 221 6.48 0.67 15.00
C VAL A 221 7.61 -0.07 15.73
N GLY A 222 7.53 -1.39 15.86
CA GLY A 222 8.53 -2.20 16.56
C GLY A 222 8.75 -1.71 18.00
N THR A 223 10.02 -1.57 18.40
CA THR A 223 10.40 -1.05 19.73
C THR A 223 10.49 0.48 19.79
N ALA A 224 10.34 1.17 18.65
CA ALA A 224 10.53 2.62 18.53
C ALA A 224 9.24 3.42 18.77
N VAL A 225 8.39 2.95 19.70
CA VAL A 225 7.11 3.60 20.02
C VAL A 225 7.38 4.91 20.76
N PRO A 226 6.83 6.06 20.32
CA PRO A 226 6.84 7.27 21.13
C PRO A 226 6.16 7.01 22.47
N GLY A 227 6.81 7.36 23.59
CA GLY A 227 6.26 7.07 24.93
C GLY A 227 4.84 7.61 25.15
N ALA A 228 4.52 8.75 24.51
CA ALA A 228 3.19 9.37 24.59
C ALA A 228 2.05 8.53 23.98
N CYS A 229 2.33 7.62 23.03
CA CYS A 229 1.31 6.78 22.40
C CYS A 229 1.45 5.28 22.72
N GLN A 230 2.42 4.89 23.55
CA GLN A 230 2.70 3.49 23.86
C GLN A 230 1.51 2.79 24.51
N GLU A 231 0.90 3.38 25.52
CA GLU A 231 -0.28 2.81 26.18
C GLU A 231 -1.44 2.63 25.20
N MET A 232 -1.67 3.61 24.34
CA MET A 232 -2.76 3.55 23.36
C MET A 232 -2.50 2.51 22.27
N LEU A 233 -1.25 2.36 21.81
CA LEU A 233 -0.88 1.32 20.86
C LEU A 233 -1.07 -0.09 21.45
N TRP A 234 -0.72 -0.29 22.72
CA TRP A 234 -0.97 -1.56 23.42
C TRP A 234 -2.46 -1.86 23.51
N LYS A 235 -3.27 -0.89 23.94
CA LYS A 235 -4.73 -1.03 24.00
C LYS A 235 -5.32 -1.33 22.61
N LEU A 236 -4.87 -0.62 21.58
CA LEU A 236 -5.29 -0.85 20.20
C LEU A 236 -4.98 -2.29 19.74
N ALA A 237 -3.78 -2.78 20.03
CA ALA A 237 -3.37 -4.15 19.70
C ALA A 237 -4.17 -5.20 20.48
N ASP A 238 -4.36 -5.00 21.78
CA ASP A 238 -5.07 -5.92 22.67
C ASP A 238 -6.56 -6.04 22.32
N GLU A 239 -7.26 -4.90 22.15
CA GLU A 239 -8.67 -4.90 21.78
C GLU A 239 -8.91 -5.54 20.41
N THR A 240 -8.02 -5.27 19.44
CA THR A 240 -8.08 -5.90 18.11
C THR A 240 -7.84 -7.41 18.20
N ALA A 241 -6.88 -7.86 19.01
CA ALA A 241 -6.60 -9.28 19.21
C ALA A 241 -7.76 -10.00 19.90
N CYS A 242 -8.34 -9.39 20.95
CA CYS A 242 -9.53 -9.90 21.64
C CYS A 242 -10.73 -10.04 20.69
N PHE A 243 -10.96 -9.03 19.85
CA PHE A 243 -11.99 -9.09 18.82
C PHE A 243 -11.78 -10.26 17.86
N MET A 244 -10.57 -10.43 17.33
CA MET A 244 -10.27 -11.52 16.39
C MET A 244 -10.39 -12.90 17.01
N SER A 245 -9.96 -13.06 18.27
CA SER A 245 -10.13 -14.30 19.04
C SER A 245 -11.62 -14.64 19.23
N ASN A 246 -12.45 -13.65 19.57
CA ASN A 246 -13.89 -13.85 19.70
C ASN A 246 -14.55 -14.27 18.38
N ILE A 247 -14.16 -13.67 17.25
CA ILE A 247 -14.66 -14.08 15.93
C ILE A 247 -14.26 -15.52 15.60
N ALA A 248 -12.99 -15.89 15.81
CA ALA A 248 -12.52 -17.24 15.56
C ALA A 248 -13.32 -18.27 16.38
N CYS A 249 -13.55 -17.98 17.67
CA CYS A 249 -14.31 -18.84 18.57
C CYS A 249 -15.78 -18.99 18.12
N GLN A 250 -16.42 -17.91 17.64
CA GLN A 250 -17.77 -17.97 17.08
C GLN A 250 -17.83 -18.79 15.78
N TYR A 251 -16.80 -18.65 14.92
CA TYR A 251 -16.71 -19.40 13.67
C TYR A 251 -16.52 -20.91 13.93
N GLU A 252 -15.63 -21.28 14.86
CA GLU A 252 -15.44 -22.67 15.29
C GLU A 252 -16.72 -23.26 15.89
N GLY A 253 -17.43 -22.51 16.72
CA GLY A 253 -18.73 -22.93 17.25
C GLY A 253 -19.78 -23.14 16.15
N ALA A 254 -19.84 -22.26 15.15
CA ALA A 254 -20.74 -22.39 14.01
C ALA A 254 -20.39 -23.62 13.15
N LEU A 255 -19.10 -23.88 12.90
CA LEU A 255 -18.63 -25.07 12.20
C LEU A 255 -18.99 -26.35 12.95
N SER A 256 -18.80 -26.38 14.27
CA SER A 256 -19.17 -27.54 15.11
C SER A 256 -20.67 -27.81 15.09
N LEU A 257 -21.51 -26.77 15.19
CA LEU A 257 -22.97 -26.92 15.06
C LEU A 257 -23.37 -27.42 13.68
N HIS A 258 -22.73 -26.92 12.62
CA HIS A 258 -22.99 -27.37 11.26
C HIS A 258 -22.61 -28.85 11.06
N GLN A 259 -21.44 -29.26 11.56
CA GLN A 259 -20.99 -30.65 11.57
C GLN A 259 -21.96 -31.56 12.33
N ASN A 260 -22.35 -31.18 13.55
CA ASN A 260 -23.31 -31.94 14.36
C ASN A 260 -24.67 -32.07 13.66
N ASN A 261 -25.17 -30.99 13.04
CA ASN A 261 -26.43 -31.00 12.30
C ASN A 261 -26.36 -31.93 11.09
N ILE A 262 -25.23 -31.92 10.37
CA ILE A 262 -25.00 -32.84 9.25
C ILE A 262 -24.99 -34.29 9.72
N GLU A 263 -24.26 -34.60 10.79
CA GLU A 263 -24.19 -35.95 11.35
C GLU A 263 -25.56 -36.43 11.86
N THR A 264 -26.35 -35.52 12.44
CA THR A 264 -27.71 -35.82 12.90
C THR A 264 -28.68 -36.08 11.75
N LEU A 265 -28.57 -35.31 10.65
CA LEU A 265 -29.48 -35.41 9.50
C LEU A 265 -29.13 -36.56 8.56
N PHE A 266 -27.85 -36.89 8.40
CA PHE A 266 -27.37 -37.81 7.37
C PHE A 266 -26.66 -39.06 7.91
N GLY A 267 -26.40 -39.13 9.22
CA GLY A 267 -25.60 -40.18 9.86
C GLY A 267 -24.10 -39.99 9.67
N THR A 268 -23.29 -40.70 10.47
CA THR A 268 -21.83 -40.73 10.29
C THR A 268 -21.47 -41.49 9.00
N ASN A 269 -20.52 -40.95 8.21
CA ASN A 269 -20.04 -41.51 6.94
C ASN A 269 -21.02 -41.54 5.76
N ASN A 270 -21.90 -40.55 5.61
CA ASN A 270 -22.75 -40.44 4.44
C ASN A 270 -21.97 -39.90 3.21
N PRO A 271 -21.89 -40.63 2.08
CA PRO A 271 -21.15 -40.20 0.88
C PRO A 271 -21.59 -38.84 0.32
N GLN A 272 -22.83 -38.41 0.56
CA GLN A 272 -23.36 -37.12 0.10
C GLN A 272 -22.79 -35.93 0.88
N VAL A 273 -22.33 -36.15 2.12
CA VAL A 273 -21.70 -35.14 2.98
C VAL A 273 -20.28 -34.82 2.52
N ALA A 274 -19.57 -35.80 1.95
CA ALA A 274 -18.24 -35.58 1.37
C ALA A 274 -18.27 -34.58 0.19
N GLY A 275 -19.40 -34.51 -0.54
CA GLY A 275 -19.61 -33.57 -1.64
C GLY A 275 -19.84 -32.12 -1.20
N THR A 276 -20.41 -31.89 0.00
CA THR A 276 -20.71 -30.53 0.49
C THR A 276 -19.49 -29.78 1.02
N TYR A 277 -18.50 -30.48 1.60
CA TYR A 277 -17.26 -29.85 2.08
C TYR A 277 -16.34 -29.38 0.94
N ASN A 278 -16.34 -30.07 -0.21
CA ASN A 278 -15.51 -29.71 -1.37
C ASN A 278 -15.95 -28.42 -2.09
N ASN A 279 -17.16 -27.90 -1.82
CA ASN A 279 -17.68 -26.68 -2.43
C ASN A 279 -17.58 -25.44 -1.52
N MET A 280 -17.13 -25.58 -0.27
CA MET A 280 -16.94 -24.44 0.65
C MET A 280 -15.52 -23.84 0.58
N GLY A 281 -14.64 -24.44 -0.22
CA GLY A 281 -13.25 -23.98 -0.43
C GLY A 281 -12.97 -23.37 -1.82
N ASN A 282 -13.99 -23.16 -2.65
CA ASN A 282 -13.89 -22.46 -3.94
C ASN A 282 -14.51 -21.07 -3.88
#